data_AF-C3YJ87-F1
#
_entry.id   AF-C3YJ87-F1
#
_cell.length_a   1.000
_cell.length_b   1.000
_cell.length_c   1.000
_cell.angle_alpha   90.00
_cell.angle_beta   90.00
_cell.angle_gamma   90.00
#
_symmetry.space_group_name_H-M   'P 1'
#
loop_
_entity.id
_entity.type
_entity.pdbx_description
1 polymer ?
#
loop_
_entity_poly.entity_id
_entity_poly.type
_entity_poly.pdbx_seq_one_letter_code
_entity_poly.pdbx_strand_id
1 'polypeptide(L)'
;MDAQPTHNPEDPNEDWCAVCHNGGDLLCCDTCPKVYHLTCHVPNIPAMPSGDFMCTLCEELPEADTTPISEHGNKRKAPTGIPERDLKVCEKILLELFSHEHSVPFHDPVPTSVPNYHKIIAHPMDLTTIKSKLHRKHFNHYQSMEEFIYDIALVLTNCAKYNLGESEVGHAGKLIADFFTERLATYCPD
;
A
#
# COMPACT_ATOMS: atom_id res chain seq x y z
N MET A 1 -6.19 29.11 23.79
CA MET A 1 -5.16 29.56 22.84
C MET A 1 -4.11 28.47 22.86
N ASP A 2 -4.41 27.35 22.20
CA ASP A 2 -3.47 26.24 22.14
C ASP A 2 -2.56 26.51 20.95
N ALA A 3 -1.29 26.77 21.26
CA ALA A 3 -0.26 26.93 20.24
C ALA A 3 -0.17 25.61 19.47
N GLN A 4 -0.51 25.63 18.18
CA GLN A 4 -0.17 24.54 17.28
C GLN A 4 1.36 24.38 17.33
N PRO A 5 1.91 23.16 17.45
CA PRO A 5 3.34 22.95 17.38
C PRO A 5 3.81 23.49 16.03
N THR A 6 4.68 24.49 16.06
CA THR A 6 5.29 25.05 14.86
C THR A 6 6.42 24.12 14.44
N HIS A 7 6.34 23.56 13.23
CA HIS A 7 7.40 22.77 12.58
C HIS A 7 8.78 23.38 12.86
N ASN A 8 9.73 22.57 13.35
CA ASN A 8 11.10 23.02 13.51
C ASN A 8 11.76 23.12 12.13
N PRO A 9 12.12 24.31 11.61
CA PRO A 9 12.67 24.45 10.27
C PRO A 9 14.05 23.79 10.08
N GLU A 10 14.70 23.35 11.15
CA GLU A 10 15.96 22.59 11.09
C GLU A 10 15.75 21.07 10.98
N ASP A 11 14.53 20.58 11.20
CA ASP A 11 14.21 19.16 11.02
C ASP A 11 13.97 18.87 9.53
N PRO A 12 14.75 17.96 8.91
CA PRO A 12 14.54 17.59 7.50
C PRO A 12 13.29 16.73 7.28
N ASN A 13 12.68 16.20 8.35
CA ASN A 13 11.52 15.33 8.30
C ASN A 13 10.21 16.08 8.60
N GLU A 14 9.11 15.58 8.03
CA GLU A 14 7.76 16.11 8.24
C GLU A 14 7.24 15.81 9.65
N ASP A 15 6.35 16.66 10.19
CA ASP A 15 5.77 16.48 11.54
C ASP A 15 4.60 15.47 11.59
N TRP A 16 4.09 15.05 10.45
CA TRP A 16 2.83 14.30 10.33
C TRP A 16 3.04 13.03 9.55
N CYS A 17 2.45 11.92 10.02
CA CYS A 17 2.52 10.66 9.30
C CYS A 17 2.01 10.81 7.86
N ALA A 18 2.81 10.38 6.87
CA ALA A 18 2.49 10.50 5.44
C ALA A 18 1.24 9.70 4.99
N VAL A 19 0.68 8.85 5.86
CA VAL A 19 -0.53 8.06 5.59
C VAL A 19 -1.74 8.64 6.33
N CYS A 20 -1.68 8.73 7.67
CA CYS A 20 -2.84 9.10 8.46
C CYS A 20 -2.94 10.60 8.79
N HIS A 21 -1.90 11.38 8.46
CA HIS A 21 -1.80 12.82 8.74
C HIS A 21 -1.95 13.19 10.23
N ASN A 22 -1.66 12.24 11.12
CA ASN A 22 -1.62 12.47 12.57
C ASN A 22 -0.17 12.47 13.08
N GLY A 23 0.05 13.18 14.19
CA GLY A 23 1.32 13.21 14.91
C GLY A 23 1.48 12.01 15.86
N GLY A 24 2.51 12.05 16.70
CA GLY A 24 2.78 11.05 17.74
C GLY A 24 4.16 10.43 17.61
N ASP A 25 4.29 9.14 17.95
CA ASP A 25 5.54 8.40 17.79
C ASP A 25 5.76 8.03 16.32
N LEU A 26 6.55 8.85 15.63
CA LEU A 26 6.80 8.76 14.20
C LEU A 26 8.20 8.23 13.92
N LEU A 27 8.31 7.33 12.96
CA LEU A 27 9.57 6.85 12.43
C LEU A 27 9.98 7.69 11.22
N CYS A 28 11.16 8.31 11.29
CA CYS A 28 11.72 9.11 10.23
C CYS A 28 12.49 8.26 9.22
N CYS A 29 12.29 8.54 7.93
CA CYS A 29 13.13 8.02 6.87
C CYS A 29 14.42 8.86 6.78
N ASP A 30 15.59 8.24 6.72
CA ASP A 30 16.87 8.96 6.64
C ASP A 30 17.17 9.49 5.23
N THR A 31 16.42 9.03 4.23
CA THR A 31 16.64 9.34 2.80
C THR A 31 15.56 10.22 2.18
N CYS A 32 14.49 10.55 2.91
CA CYS A 32 13.48 11.50 2.46
C CYS A 32 12.76 12.15 3.65
N PRO A 33 12.01 13.25 3.46
CA PRO A 33 11.30 13.92 4.55
C PRO A 33 10.18 13.10 5.21
N LYS A 34 9.75 11.98 4.62
CA LYS A 34 8.55 11.27 5.08
C LYS A 34 8.75 10.59 6.42
N VAL A 35 7.68 10.64 7.22
CA VAL A 35 7.58 9.98 8.52
C VAL A 35 6.35 9.08 8.58
N TYR A 36 6.41 8.00 9.36
CA TYR A 36 5.32 7.03 9.46
C TYR A 36 5.13 6.51 10.88
N HIS A 37 3.88 6.28 11.29
CA HIS A 37 3.64 5.32 12.37
C HIS A 37 4.02 3.91 11.90
N LEU A 38 4.49 3.07 12.82
CA LEU A 38 4.92 1.70 12.54
C LEU A 38 3.84 0.85 11.83
N THR A 39 2.56 1.08 12.16
CA THR A 39 1.40 0.39 11.55
C THR A 39 0.87 1.06 10.29
N CYS A 40 1.23 2.32 10.05
CA CYS A 40 0.84 3.05 8.84
C CYS A 40 1.72 2.67 7.65
N HIS A 41 3.02 2.46 7.88
CA HIS A 41 3.96 2.01 6.84
C HIS A 41 3.55 0.67 6.23
N VAL A 42 3.92 0.44 4.96
CA VAL A 42 3.71 -0.83 4.25
C VAL A 42 5.08 -1.37 3.84
N PRO A 43 5.49 -2.57 4.31
CA PRO A 43 4.80 -3.42 5.29
C PRO A 43 4.80 -2.79 6.70
N ASN A 44 3.98 -3.34 7.61
CA ASN A 44 4.03 -2.93 9.02
C ASN A 44 5.42 -3.15 9.61
N ILE A 45 5.91 -2.17 10.35
CA ILE A 45 7.19 -2.22 11.02
C ILE A 45 6.96 -2.80 12.43
N PRO A 46 7.56 -3.94 12.79
CA PRO A 46 7.21 -4.65 14.02
C PRO A 46 7.69 -3.97 15.30
N ALA A 47 8.79 -3.20 15.23
CA ALA A 47 9.37 -2.45 16.32
C ALA A 47 10.24 -1.32 15.76
N MET A 48 10.47 -0.28 16.56
CA MET A 48 11.34 0.83 16.16
C MET A 48 12.76 0.32 15.90
N PRO A 49 13.35 0.60 14.72
CA PRO A 49 14.72 0.21 14.41
C PRO A 49 15.70 1.00 15.29
N SER A 50 16.84 0.37 15.63
CA SER A 50 17.87 0.98 16.47
C SER A 50 18.91 1.79 15.69
N GLY A 51 18.80 1.84 14.37
CA GLY A 51 19.72 2.52 13.46
C GLY A 51 18.98 2.99 12.22
N ASP A 52 19.74 3.29 11.16
CA ASP A 52 19.21 3.90 9.94
C ASP A 52 18.01 3.14 9.38
N PHE A 53 16.98 3.91 9.02
CA PHE A 53 15.74 3.44 8.42
C PHE A 53 15.51 4.12 7.07
N MET A 54 15.30 3.28 6.06
CA MET A 54 14.86 3.70 4.74
C MET A 54 13.44 3.20 4.51
N CYS A 55 12.51 4.12 4.22
CA CYS A 55 11.13 3.74 3.96
C CYS A 55 10.98 2.98 2.63
N THR A 56 9.90 2.22 2.50
CA THR A 56 9.64 1.42 1.30
C THR A 56 9.65 2.23 0.02
N LEU A 57 9.30 3.52 0.02
CA LEU A 57 9.38 4.36 -1.19
C LEU A 57 10.81 4.65 -1.63
N CYS A 58 11.76 4.74 -0.69
CA CYS A 58 13.16 5.02 -0.93
C CYS A 58 14.01 3.77 -1.16
N GLU A 59 13.56 2.59 -0.69
CA GLU A 59 14.25 1.33 -0.95
C GLU A 59 14.40 1.09 -2.46
N GLU A 60 15.61 0.73 -2.92
CA GLU A 60 15.82 0.32 -4.31
C GLU A 60 15.12 -1.01 -4.60
N LEU A 61 14.56 -1.16 -5.80
CA LEU A 61 13.96 -2.42 -6.22
C LEU A 61 15.07 -3.42 -6.56
N PRO A 62 14.95 -4.70 -6.16
CA PRO A 62 15.86 -5.74 -6.61
C PRO A 62 15.89 -5.80 -8.15
N GLU A 63 17.08 -6.10 -8.69
CA GLU A 63 17.21 -6.42 -10.12
C GLU A 63 16.33 -7.64 -10.46
N ALA A 64 15.81 -7.69 -11.68
CA ALA A 64 15.08 -8.87 -12.13
C ALA A 64 16.05 -10.06 -12.14
N ASP A 65 15.63 -11.20 -11.58
CA ASP A 65 16.46 -12.42 -11.51
C ASP A 65 16.87 -12.88 -12.92
N THR A 66 18.04 -12.44 -13.40
CA THR A 66 18.65 -12.92 -14.66
C THR A 66 19.50 -14.16 -14.45
N THR A 67 19.42 -14.84 -13.31
CA THR A 67 20.27 -16.01 -13.05
C THR A 67 19.95 -17.15 -14.02
N PRO A 68 20.92 -17.63 -14.83
CA PRO A 68 20.72 -18.82 -15.64
C PRO A 68 20.42 -20.01 -14.73
N ILE A 69 19.37 -20.76 -15.05
CA ILE A 69 19.03 -22.01 -14.40
C ILE A 69 20.26 -22.93 -14.48
N SER A 70 20.96 -23.12 -13.36
CA SER A 70 22.08 -24.06 -13.29
C SER A 70 21.50 -25.48 -13.42
N GLU A 71 21.87 -26.20 -14.48
CA GLU A 71 21.42 -27.55 -14.83
C GLU A 71 21.90 -28.66 -13.86
N HIS A 72 22.27 -28.32 -12.62
CA HIS A 72 22.69 -29.29 -11.63
C HIS A 72 21.56 -29.58 -10.66
N GLY A 73 20.87 -30.68 -10.97
CA GLY A 73 19.69 -31.18 -10.29
C GLY A 73 19.80 -31.20 -8.77
N ASN A 74 19.04 -30.30 -8.15
CA ASN A 74 18.34 -30.54 -6.91
C ASN A 74 16.93 -29.99 -7.13
N LYS A 75 15.89 -30.80 -6.98
CA LYS A 75 14.49 -30.37 -7.06
C LYS A 75 14.20 -29.38 -5.91
N ARG A 76 14.65 -28.14 -6.04
CA ARG A 76 14.23 -27.04 -5.17
C ARG A 76 12.74 -26.85 -5.44
N LYS A 77 11.90 -26.96 -4.40
CA LYS A 77 10.49 -26.58 -4.51
C LYS A 77 10.45 -25.16 -5.09
N ALA A 78 9.64 -24.95 -6.13
CA ALA A 78 9.43 -23.62 -6.66
C ALA A 78 9.09 -22.66 -5.50
N PRO A 79 9.63 -21.43 -5.50
CA PRO A 79 9.22 -20.43 -4.52
C PRO A 79 7.69 -20.33 -4.53
N THR A 80 7.07 -20.52 -3.37
CA THR A 80 5.62 -20.33 -3.21
C THR A 80 5.38 -18.86 -2.89
N GLY A 81 4.45 -18.21 -3.60
CA GLY A 81 4.14 -16.80 -3.43
C GLY A 81 4.76 -15.90 -4.51
N ILE A 82 4.31 -14.65 -4.52
CA ILE A 82 4.79 -13.59 -5.42
C ILE A 82 6.33 -13.44 -5.36
N PRO A 83 7.01 -13.24 -6.52
CA PRO A 83 8.44 -12.97 -6.57
C PRO A 83 8.85 -11.78 -5.72
N GLU A 84 10.09 -11.75 -5.21
CA GLU A 84 10.54 -10.71 -4.27
C GLU A 84 10.49 -9.30 -4.86
N ARG A 85 10.95 -9.14 -6.11
CA ARG A 85 10.86 -7.86 -6.81
C ARG A 85 9.41 -7.38 -6.92
N ASP A 86 8.51 -8.28 -7.31
CA ASP A 86 7.10 -7.97 -7.50
C ASP A 86 6.41 -7.64 -6.17
N LEU A 87 6.76 -8.35 -5.09
CA LEU A 87 6.31 -8.04 -3.74
C LEU A 87 6.70 -6.61 -3.34
N LYS A 88 7.95 -6.22 -3.56
CA LYS A 88 8.45 -4.87 -3.26
C LYS A 88 7.76 -3.80 -4.09
N VAL A 89 7.46 -4.07 -5.36
CA VAL A 89 6.64 -3.20 -6.19
C VAL A 89 5.23 -3.05 -5.61
N CYS A 90 4.58 -4.15 -5.24
CA CYS A 90 3.24 -4.10 -4.65
C CYS A 90 3.22 -3.33 -3.32
N GLU A 91 4.23 -3.51 -2.46
CA GLU A 91 4.38 -2.75 -1.21
C GLU A 91 4.54 -1.25 -1.46
N LYS A 92 5.36 -0.84 -2.44
CA LYS A 92 5.51 0.57 -2.84
C LYS A 92 4.19 1.18 -3.32
N ILE A 93 3.53 0.52 -4.27
CA ILE A 93 2.25 1.00 -4.82
C ILE A 93 1.21 1.11 -3.71
N LEU A 94 1.12 0.12 -2.82
CA LEU A 94 0.17 0.15 -1.72
C LEU A 94 0.47 1.26 -0.72
N LEU A 95 1.75 1.53 -0.40
CA LEU A 95 2.14 2.64 0.46
C LEU A 95 1.76 3.99 -0.14
N GLU A 96 1.98 4.18 -1.44
CA GLU A 96 1.56 5.39 -2.15
C GLU A 96 0.04 5.54 -2.17
N LEU A 97 -0.71 4.46 -2.36
CA LEU A 97 -2.18 4.49 -2.27
C LEU A 97 -2.64 4.91 -0.88
N PHE A 98 -2.08 4.34 0.19
CA PHE A 98 -2.38 4.76 1.56
C PHE A 98 -2.03 6.23 1.84
N SER A 99 -1.02 6.76 1.15
CA SER A 99 -0.56 8.15 1.30
C SER A 99 -1.34 9.16 0.46
N HIS A 100 -2.18 8.70 -0.47
CA HIS A 100 -2.94 9.58 -1.35
C HIS A 100 -4.10 10.24 -0.59
N GLU A 101 -4.29 11.55 -0.76
CA GLU A 101 -5.24 12.36 0.04
C GLU A 101 -6.70 11.86 -0.05
N HIS A 102 -7.10 11.31 -1.20
CA HIS A 102 -8.44 10.78 -1.45
C HIS A 102 -8.63 9.28 -1.12
N SER A 103 -7.63 8.62 -0.53
CA SER A 103 -7.66 7.16 -0.35
C SER A 103 -8.45 6.69 0.88
N VAL A 104 -8.69 7.58 1.85
CA VAL A 104 -9.27 7.24 3.17
C VAL A 104 -10.55 6.38 3.10
N PRO A 105 -11.52 6.64 2.20
CA PRO A 105 -12.73 5.81 2.09
C PRO A 105 -12.49 4.34 1.72
N PHE A 106 -11.28 4.00 1.26
CA PHE A 106 -10.90 2.68 0.77
C PHE A 106 -9.93 1.94 1.71
N HIS A 107 -9.52 2.56 2.83
CA HIS A 107 -8.57 1.97 3.76
C HIS A 107 -9.16 0.72 4.43
N ASP A 108 -10.29 0.87 5.12
CA ASP A 108 -10.93 -0.17 5.92
C ASP A 108 -12.15 -0.80 5.23
N PRO A 109 -12.57 -2.00 5.65
CA PRO A 109 -13.79 -2.62 5.15
C PRO A 109 -15.02 -1.72 5.36
N VAL A 110 -15.86 -1.58 4.32
CA VAL A 110 -17.08 -0.79 4.40
C VAL A 110 -18.01 -1.33 5.51
N PRO A 111 -18.42 -0.51 6.50
CA PRO A 111 -19.22 -0.95 7.63
C PRO A 111 -20.58 -1.53 7.23
N THR A 112 -21.11 -2.46 8.04
CA THR A 112 -22.45 -3.05 7.83
C THR A 112 -23.60 -2.04 8.00
N SER A 113 -23.33 -0.89 8.62
CA SER A 113 -24.27 0.22 8.73
C SER A 113 -24.54 0.94 7.40
N VAL A 114 -23.68 0.76 6.39
CA VAL A 114 -23.85 1.37 5.07
C VAL A 114 -25.04 0.70 4.35
N PRO A 115 -26.08 1.46 3.97
CA PRO A 115 -27.33 0.88 3.47
C PRO A 115 -27.13 -0.01 2.24
N ASN A 116 -27.55 -1.27 2.35
CA ASN A 116 -27.54 -2.29 1.28
C ASN A 116 -26.17 -2.61 0.66
N TYR A 117 -25.05 -2.11 1.18
CA TYR A 117 -23.72 -2.31 0.57
C TYR A 117 -23.40 -3.80 0.39
N HIS A 118 -23.45 -4.57 1.47
CA HIS A 118 -23.15 -6.01 1.50
C HIS A 118 -24.21 -6.88 0.80
N LYS A 119 -25.32 -6.30 0.34
CA LYS A 119 -26.29 -6.96 -0.53
C LYS A 119 -25.99 -6.73 -2.02
N ILE A 120 -25.40 -5.59 -2.36
CA ILE A 120 -25.08 -5.18 -3.73
C ILE A 120 -23.69 -5.66 -4.13
N ILE A 121 -22.74 -5.58 -3.19
CA ILE A 121 -21.34 -5.94 -3.36
C ILE A 121 -21.12 -7.36 -2.85
N ALA A 122 -20.88 -8.28 -3.79
CA ALA A 122 -20.71 -9.71 -3.50
C ALA A 122 -19.33 -10.04 -2.92
N HIS A 123 -18.30 -9.31 -3.33
CA HIS A 123 -16.92 -9.52 -2.91
C HIS A 123 -16.32 -8.20 -2.43
N PRO A 124 -16.58 -7.78 -1.18
CA PRO A 124 -15.95 -6.60 -0.60
C PRO A 124 -14.42 -6.73 -0.59
N MET A 125 -13.73 -5.61 -0.78
CA MET A 125 -12.28 -5.50 -0.68
C MET A 125 -11.92 -4.09 -0.22
N ASP A 126 -10.75 -3.93 0.41
CA ASP A 126 -10.21 -2.68 0.96
C ASP A 126 -8.69 -2.77 1.08
N LEU A 127 -8.01 -1.63 1.25
CA LEU A 127 -6.55 -1.59 1.25
C LEU A 127 -5.93 -2.30 2.47
N THR A 128 -6.58 -2.33 3.64
CA THR A 128 -6.05 -3.05 4.82
C THR A 128 -6.14 -4.57 4.65
N THR A 129 -7.18 -5.06 3.97
CA THR A 129 -7.30 -6.47 3.57
C THR A 129 -6.19 -6.85 2.58
N ILE A 130 -5.93 -6.00 1.58
CA ILE A 130 -4.85 -6.19 0.60
C ILE A 130 -3.47 -6.17 1.28
N LYS A 131 -3.25 -5.20 2.18
CA LYS A 131 -2.04 -5.12 3.01
C LYS A 131 -1.80 -6.41 3.78
N SER A 132 -2.86 -6.98 4.36
CA SER A 132 -2.78 -8.25 5.09
C SER A 132 -2.44 -9.43 4.16
N LYS A 133 -3.01 -9.48 2.95
CA LYS A 133 -2.72 -10.52 1.95
C LYS A 133 -1.30 -10.43 1.37
N LEU A 134 -0.69 -9.24 1.31
CA LEU A 134 0.72 -9.09 0.90
C LEU A 134 1.70 -9.73 1.89
N HIS A 135 1.34 -9.88 3.16
CA HIS A 135 2.22 -10.53 4.14
C HIS A 135 2.42 -12.02 3.79
N ARG A 136 3.68 -12.45 3.64
CA ARG A 136 4.05 -13.84 3.25
C ARG A 136 3.46 -14.95 4.13
N LYS A 137 3.13 -14.63 5.39
CA LYS A 137 2.56 -15.58 6.37
C LYS A 137 1.03 -15.63 6.33
N HIS A 138 0.38 -14.77 5.54
CA HIS A 138 -1.06 -14.76 5.41
C HIS A 138 -1.53 -16.08 4.76
N PHE A 139 -2.62 -16.66 5.27
CA PHE A 139 -3.15 -17.94 4.77
C PHE A 139 -3.62 -17.87 3.32
N ASN A 140 -3.91 -16.66 2.84
CA ASN A 140 -4.29 -16.36 1.46
C ASN A 140 -3.29 -15.34 0.87
N HIS A 141 -1.99 -15.62 1.01
CA HIS A 141 -0.93 -14.78 0.47
C HIS A 141 -0.94 -14.80 -1.06
N TYR A 142 -0.71 -13.66 -1.68
CA TYR A 142 -0.67 -13.54 -3.14
C TYR A 142 0.39 -14.42 -3.79
N GLN A 143 0.01 -15.07 -4.88
CA GLN A 143 0.92 -15.90 -5.68
C GLN A 143 1.54 -15.15 -6.84
N SER A 144 0.95 -14.01 -7.26
CA SER A 144 1.46 -13.19 -8.34
C SER A 144 1.04 -11.72 -8.19
N MET A 145 1.68 -10.84 -8.96
CA MET A 145 1.34 -9.42 -9.00
C MET A 145 -0.08 -9.19 -9.53
N GLU A 146 -0.54 -10.01 -10.47
CA GLU A 146 -1.87 -9.92 -11.07
C GLU A 146 -2.98 -10.11 -10.03
N GLU A 147 -2.78 -10.99 -9.02
CA GLU A 147 -3.75 -11.16 -7.94
C GLU A 147 -3.85 -9.91 -7.04
N PHE A 148 -2.72 -9.22 -6.80
CA PHE A 148 -2.70 -7.95 -6.09
C PHE A 148 -3.41 -6.85 -6.91
N ILE A 149 -3.08 -6.73 -8.20
CA ILE A 149 -3.72 -5.77 -9.11
C ILE A 149 -5.23 -6.02 -9.19
N TYR A 150 -5.64 -7.29 -9.25
CA TYR A 150 -7.04 -7.68 -9.27
C TYR A 150 -7.79 -7.18 -8.03
N ASP A 151 -7.23 -7.34 -6.83
CA ASP A 151 -7.90 -6.88 -5.61
C ASP A 151 -7.98 -5.35 -5.53
N ILE A 152 -6.95 -4.62 -5.97
CA ILE A 152 -7.02 -3.15 -6.04
C ILE A 152 -8.11 -2.72 -7.04
N ALA A 153 -8.16 -3.36 -8.21
CA ALA A 153 -9.24 -3.13 -9.18
C ALA A 153 -10.62 -3.50 -8.61
N LEU A 154 -10.71 -4.52 -7.76
CA LEU A 154 -11.96 -4.90 -7.08
C LEU A 154 -12.42 -3.81 -6.10
N VAL A 155 -11.53 -3.17 -5.34
CA VAL A 155 -11.85 -1.99 -4.50
C VAL A 155 -12.51 -0.90 -5.35
N LEU A 156 -11.86 -0.55 -6.46
CA LEU A 156 -12.28 0.55 -7.35
C LEU A 156 -13.59 0.25 -8.09
N THR A 157 -13.74 -0.98 -8.60
CA THR A 157 -14.97 -1.40 -9.29
C THR A 157 -16.15 -1.56 -8.33
N ASN A 158 -15.92 -2.01 -7.09
CA ASN A 158 -16.94 -2.00 -6.05
C ASN A 158 -17.39 -0.58 -5.71
N CYS A 159 -16.43 0.36 -5.61
CA CYS A 159 -16.74 1.77 -5.43
C CYS A 159 -17.65 2.29 -6.55
N ALA A 160 -17.28 2.09 -7.81
CA ALA A 160 -18.07 2.52 -8.97
C ALA A 160 -19.44 1.83 -9.08
N LYS A 161 -19.56 0.59 -8.60
CA LYS A 161 -20.83 -0.16 -8.60
C LYS A 161 -21.81 0.35 -7.54
N TYR A 162 -21.32 0.71 -6.36
CA TYR A 162 -22.16 1.15 -5.25
C TYR A 162 -22.42 2.67 -5.26
N ASN A 163 -21.40 3.47 -5.58
CA ASN A 163 -21.44 4.92 -5.51
C ASN A 163 -21.74 5.54 -6.88
N LEU A 164 -22.53 6.62 -6.89
CA LEU A 164 -22.66 7.46 -8.08
C LEU A 164 -21.35 8.19 -8.34
N GLY A 165 -20.94 8.33 -9.60
CA GLY A 165 -19.66 8.96 -9.94
C GLY A 165 -19.52 10.46 -9.61
N GLU A 166 -20.62 11.11 -9.22
CA GLU A 166 -20.71 12.51 -8.74
C GLU A 166 -20.68 12.60 -7.21
N SER A 167 -20.80 11.48 -6.48
CA SER A 167 -20.65 11.49 -5.02
C SER A 167 -19.18 11.71 -4.65
N GLU A 168 -18.92 12.21 -3.45
CA GLU A 168 -17.56 12.42 -2.94
C GLU A 168 -16.71 11.14 -3.03
N VAL A 169 -17.25 9.99 -2.60
CA VAL A 169 -16.58 8.69 -2.67
C VAL A 169 -16.42 8.20 -4.10
N GLY A 170 -17.42 8.44 -4.96
CA GLY A 170 -17.34 8.10 -6.38
C GLY A 170 -16.28 8.90 -7.13
N HIS A 171 -16.12 10.18 -6.81
CA HIS A 171 -15.06 11.03 -7.34
C HIS A 171 -13.68 10.61 -6.82
N ALA A 172 -13.55 10.38 -5.51
CA ALA A 172 -12.33 9.84 -4.91
C ALA A 172 -11.91 8.51 -5.56
N GLY A 173 -12.87 7.62 -5.86
CA GLY A 173 -12.59 6.36 -6.54
C GLY A 173 -12.00 6.54 -7.94
N LYS A 174 -12.42 7.56 -8.70
CA LYS A 174 -11.83 7.89 -10.01
C LYS A 174 -10.39 8.39 -9.87
N LEU A 175 -10.16 9.32 -8.94
CA LEU A 175 -8.82 9.87 -8.69
C LEU A 175 -7.82 8.76 -8.28
N ILE A 176 -8.24 7.85 -7.39
CA ILE A 176 -7.40 6.72 -6.97
C ILE A 176 -7.17 5.73 -8.11
N ALA A 177 -8.16 5.51 -8.99
CA ALA A 177 -8.00 4.64 -10.16
C ALA A 177 -6.98 5.19 -11.17
N ASP A 178 -7.05 6.50 -11.45
CA ASP A 178 -6.10 7.18 -12.34
C ASP A 178 -4.69 7.12 -11.74
N PHE A 179 -4.55 7.48 -10.46
CA PHE A 179 -3.29 7.40 -9.73
C PHE A 179 -2.71 5.98 -9.72
N PHE A 180 -3.51 4.96 -9.44
CA PHE A 180 -3.07 3.57 -9.48
C PHE A 180 -2.55 3.15 -10.86
N THR A 181 -3.24 3.59 -11.92
CA THR A 181 -2.81 3.33 -13.31
C THR A 181 -1.45 3.96 -13.59
N GLU A 182 -1.20 5.18 -13.13
CA GLU A 182 0.11 5.84 -13.25
C GLU A 182 1.21 5.10 -12.48
N ARG A 183 0.90 4.58 -11.28
CA ARG A 183 1.86 3.80 -10.49
C ARG A 183 2.23 2.50 -11.19
N LEU A 184 1.25 1.80 -11.78
CA LEU A 184 1.51 0.61 -12.58
C LEU A 184 2.43 0.93 -13.77
N ALA A 185 2.15 1.99 -14.51
CA ALA A 185 3.02 2.42 -15.61
C ALA A 185 4.45 2.78 -15.15
N THR A 186 4.60 3.26 -13.92
CA THR A 186 5.89 3.63 -13.34
C THR A 186 6.72 2.42 -12.91
N TYR A 187 6.12 1.44 -12.24
CA TYR A 187 6.85 0.31 -11.65
C TYR A 187 6.83 -0.97 -12.49
N CYS A 188 5.86 -1.08 -13.40
CA CYS A 188 5.65 -2.22 -14.28
C CYS A 188 5.55 -1.75 -15.75
N PRO A 189 6.62 -1.13 -16.29
CA PRO A 189 6.66 -0.77 -17.71
C PRO A 189 6.67 -2.03 -18.59
N ASP A 190 6.04 -1.94 -19.76
CA ASP A 190 5.99 -3.00 -20.79
C ASP A 190 7.36 -3.51 -21.24
#